data_AF-A0A956ED23-F1
#
_entry.id   AF-A0A956ED23-F1
#
_cell.length_a   1.000
_cell.length_b   1.000
_cell.length_c   1.000
_cell.angle_alpha   90.00
_cell.angle_beta   90.00
_cell.angle_gamma   90.00
#
_symmetry.space_group_name_H-M   'P 1'
#
loop_
_entity.id
_entity.type
_entity.pdbx_description
1 polymer ?
#
loop_
_entity_poly.entity_id
_entity_poly.type
_entity_poly.pdbx_seq_one_letter_code
_entity_poly.pdbx_strand_id
1 'polypeptide(L)'
;MSAYRALNSALRSGSADRLRDELRHWGEQLGPQWSELADLGDEMMFRIVRRKLKPTQLAIRNRNRESGVELAERQLAKIISSARYGLSRVVLEPTELLHPDVLKAPNSRFLKLESPFGQVTVRLEDLRVARVALRKKHDLAVWLSADALHFRWRDGVGGLDLRHQRPLSWSDERRVLCLKLTPTPQRSSGAWLGDVLTELGWTG
;
A
#
# COMPACT_ATOMS: atom_id res chain seq x y z
N MET A 1 9.85 -20.88 36.87
CA MET A 1 10.52 -20.50 35.60
C MET A 1 10.82 -19.01 35.69
N SER A 2 12.10 -18.60 35.72
CA SER A 2 12.52 -17.20 35.92
C SER A 2 11.97 -16.25 34.85
N ALA A 3 11.56 -15.03 35.23
CA ALA A 3 11.11 -13.96 34.34
C ALA A 3 12.07 -13.69 33.17
N TYR A 4 13.35 -13.85 33.44
CA TYR A 4 14.43 -13.69 32.48
C TYR A 4 14.29 -14.66 31.28
N ARG A 5 13.76 -15.87 31.50
CA ARG A 5 13.52 -16.85 30.42
C ARG A 5 12.29 -16.51 29.59
N ALA A 6 11.23 -15.98 30.20
CA ALA A 6 10.03 -15.54 29.47
C ALA A 6 10.32 -14.30 28.60
N LEU A 7 11.12 -13.36 29.12
CA LEU A 7 11.58 -12.20 28.36
C LEU A 7 12.52 -12.60 27.21
N ASN A 8 13.45 -13.52 27.47
CA ASN A 8 14.32 -14.08 26.41
C ASN A 8 13.56 -14.89 25.35
N SER A 9 12.46 -15.54 25.71
CA SER A 9 11.60 -16.22 24.74
C SER A 9 10.87 -15.23 23.83
N ALA A 10 10.41 -14.09 24.37
CA ALA A 10 9.78 -13.03 23.58
C ALA A 10 10.80 -12.26 22.71
N LEU A 11 12.06 -12.16 23.16
CA LEU A 11 13.15 -11.59 22.37
C LEU A 11 13.49 -12.44 21.14
N ARG A 12 13.32 -13.78 21.18
CA ARG A 12 13.70 -14.66 20.04
C ARG A 12 12.83 -14.52 18.78
N SER A 13 11.71 -13.79 18.80
CA SER A 13 10.78 -13.70 17.66
C SER A 13 11.10 -12.60 16.63
N GLY A 14 12.37 -12.20 16.48
CA GLY A 14 12.83 -11.30 15.38
C GLY A 14 12.70 -9.79 15.62
N SER A 15 12.14 -9.37 16.76
CA SER A 15 12.14 -7.97 17.24
C SER A 15 13.15 -7.75 18.37
N ALA A 16 14.07 -8.71 18.56
CA ALA A 16 14.98 -8.84 19.70
C ALA A 16 15.85 -7.61 19.92
N ASP A 17 16.47 -7.13 18.85
CA ASP A 17 17.58 -6.19 18.95
C ASP A 17 17.06 -4.80 19.29
N ARG A 18 15.97 -4.34 18.66
CA ARG A 18 15.33 -3.06 19.01
C ARG A 18 14.74 -3.05 20.41
N LEU A 19 14.18 -4.17 20.86
CA LEU A 19 13.59 -4.26 22.20
C LEU A 19 14.68 -4.35 23.28
N ARG A 20 15.83 -4.94 22.95
CA ARG A 20 17.03 -4.97 23.80
C ARG A 20 17.70 -3.59 23.87
N ASP A 21 17.77 -2.88 22.75
CA ASP A 21 18.26 -1.49 22.68
C ASP A 21 17.35 -0.53 23.44
N GLU A 22 16.02 -0.69 23.33
CA GLU A 22 15.07 0.07 24.15
C GLU A 22 15.24 -0.27 25.63
N LEU A 23 15.29 -1.55 26.03
CA LEU A 23 15.49 -1.90 27.44
C LEU A 23 16.80 -1.35 28.01
N ARG A 24 17.86 -1.32 27.20
CA ARG A 24 19.13 -0.69 27.56
C ARG A 24 19.00 0.82 27.70
N HIS A 25 18.34 1.49 26.75
CA HIS A 25 18.08 2.93 26.81
C HIS A 25 17.24 3.32 28.04
N TRP A 26 16.26 2.50 28.41
CA TRP A 26 15.43 2.70 29.60
C TRP A 26 16.22 2.43 30.89
N GLY A 27 17.11 1.42 30.90
CA GLY A 27 18.04 1.20 32.00
C GLY A 27 19.01 2.37 32.21
N GLU A 28 19.47 2.99 31.12
CA GLU A 28 20.31 4.19 31.13
C GLU A 28 19.53 5.45 31.61
N GLN A 29 18.24 5.60 31.24
CA GLN A 29 17.40 6.72 31.68
C GLN A 29 16.94 6.62 33.14
N LEU A 30 16.67 5.41 33.64
CA LEU A 30 16.14 5.20 34.99
C LEU A 30 17.24 5.10 36.05
N GLY A 31 18.49 4.83 35.65
CA GLY A 31 19.64 4.85 36.55
C GLY A 31 19.42 3.97 37.80
N PRO A 32 19.67 4.48 39.03
CA PRO A 32 19.55 3.68 40.26
C PRO A 32 18.15 3.09 40.52
N GLN A 33 17.10 3.71 39.98
CA GLN A 33 15.71 3.24 40.14
C GLN A 33 15.46 1.91 39.42
N TRP A 34 16.28 1.57 38.42
CA TRP A 34 16.21 0.28 37.73
C TRP A 34 16.57 -0.89 38.67
N SER A 35 17.54 -0.66 39.57
CA SER A 35 17.97 -1.61 40.59
C SER A 35 16.88 -1.82 41.66
N GLU A 36 16.27 -0.74 42.13
CA GLU A 36 15.13 -0.81 43.09
C GLU A 36 13.89 -1.48 42.48
N LEU A 37 13.70 -1.34 41.17
CA LEU A 37 12.66 -2.02 40.42
C LEU A 37 12.95 -3.52 40.23
N ALA A 38 14.21 -3.94 40.17
CA ALA A 38 14.59 -5.35 40.14
C ALA A 38 14.27 -6.08 41.46
N ASP A 39 14.28 -5.37 42.59
CA ASP A 39 13.94 -5.90 43.92
C ASP A 39 12.42 -6.05 44.14
N LEU A 40 11.57 -5.41 43.32
CA LEU A 40 10.11 -5.44 43.43
C LEU A 40 9.44 -6.75 42.97
N GLY A 41 10.25 -7.77 42.64
CA GLY A 41 9.78 -9.06 42.18
C GLY A 41 9.34 -9.05 40.72
N ASP A 42 9.70 -10.14 40.02
CA ASP A 42 9.48 -10.40 38.60
C ASP A 42 8.08 -9.98 38.08
N GLU A 43 7.02 -10.24 38.85
CA GLU A 43 5.63 -9.98 38.49
C GLU A 43 5.29 -8.47 38.41
N MET A 44 5.83 -7.67 39.34
CA MET A 44 5.60 -6.22 39.40
C MET A 44 6.36 -5.52 38.27
N MET A 45 7.59 -5.96 38.02
CA MET A 45 8.40 -5.52 36.88
C MET A 45 7.71 -5.81 35.56
N PHE A 46 7.16 -7.01 35.38
CA PHE A 46 6.39 -7.34 34.20
C PHE A 46 5.16 -6.45 34.02
N ARG A 47 4.45 -6.09 35.09
CA ARG A 47 3.30 -5.17 34.99
C ARG A 47 3.74 -3.77 34.56
N ILE A 48 4.80 -3.22 35.13
CA ILE A 48 5.30 -1.88 34.81
C ILE A 48 5.82 -1.82 33.37
N VAL A 49 6.67 -2.78 33.00
CA VAL A 49 7.22 -2.91 31.64
C VAL A 49 6.10 -3.14 30.62
N ARG A 50 5.13 -4.02 30.90
CA ARG A 50 3.98 -4.26 29.99
C ARG A 50 3.04 -3.06 29.89
N ARG A 51 2.88 -2.27 30.96
CA ARG A 51 2.07 -1.04 30.96
C ARG A 51 2.74 0.09 30.16
N LYS A 52 4.06 0.14 30.13
CA LYS A 52 4.85 1.11 29.37
C LYS A 52 5.10 0.68 27.91
N LEU A 53 5.30 -0.61 27.65
CA LEU A 53 5.49 -1.16 26.29
C LEU A 53 4.23 -1.11 25.44
N LYS A 54 3.03 -1.27 26.01
CA LYS A 54 1.76 -1.23 25.25
C LYS A 54 1.58 0.10 24.48
N PRO A 55 1.70 1.29 25.12
CA PRO A 55 1.67 2.58 24.42
C PRO A 55 2.77 2.71 23.35
N THR A 56 4.00 2.32 23.65
CA THR A 56 5.14 2.43 22.71
C THR A 56 4.94 1.53 21.48
N GLN A 57 4.49 0.29 21.68
CA GLN A 57 4.16 -0.61 20.57
C GLN A 57 2.98 -0.10 19.73
N LEU A 58 1.97 0.51 20.36
CA LEU A 58 0.87 1.16 19.65
C LEU A 58 1.36 2.37 18.85
N ALA A 59 2.24 3.21 19.41
CA ALA A 59 2.83 4.36 18.73
C ALA A 59 3.70 3.92 17.55
N ILE A 60 4.57 2.92 17.71
CA ILE A 60 5.38 2.35 16.63
C ILE A 60 4.48 1.75 15.54
N ARG A 61 3.43 1.03 15.93
CA ARG A 61 2.47 0.45 14.98
C ARG A 61 1.73 1.54 14.21
N ASN A 62 1.32 2.62 14.87
CA ASN A 62 0.64 3.74 14.23
C ASN A 62 1.59 4.51 13.29
N ARG A 63 2.83 4.75 13.72
CA ARG A 63 3.86 5.38 12.88
C ARG A 63 4.17 4.56 11.64
N ASN A 64 4.36 3.25 11.79
CA ASN A 64 4.58 2.36 10.66
C ASN A 64 3.36 2.29 9.73
N ARG A 65 2.15 2.47 10.26
CA ARG A 65 0.93 2.57 9.45
C ARG A 65 0.89 3.86 8.65
N GLU A 66 1.15 5.00 9.30
CA GLU A 66 1.21 6.32 8.66
C GLU A 66 2.24 6.32 7.53
N SER A 67 3.47 5.87 7.81
CA SER A 67 4.51 5.75 6.78
C SER A 67 4.11 4.79 5.64
N GLY A 68 3.38 3.71 5.93
CA GLY A 68 2.93 2.78 4.89
C GLY A 68 1.85 3.38 3.97
N VAL A 69 0.96 4.23 4.50
CA VAL A 69 -0.03 4.95 3.69
C VAL A 69 0.66 6.00 2.81
N GLU A 70 1.59 6.78 3.38
CA GLU A 70 2.35 7.79 2.63
C GLU A 70 3.11 7.17 1.44
N LEU A 71 3.72 6.00 1.62
CA LEU A 71 4.41 5.29 0.54
C LEU A 71 3.44 4.86 -0.56
N ALA A 72 2.27 4.35 -0.19
CA ALA A 72 1.23 3.99 -1.16
C ALA A 72 0.74 5.23 -1.94
N GLU A 73 0.53 6.36 -1.26
CA GLU A 73 0.11 7.62 -1.89
C GLU A 73 1.15 8.18 -2.86
N ARG A 74 2.43 8.18 -2.47
CA ARG A 74 3.53 8.57 -3.38
C ARG A 74 3.57 7.70 -4.63
N GLN A 75 3.31 6.41 -4.46
CA GLN A 75 3.28 5.47 -5.57
C GLN A 75 2.05 5.69 -6.47
N LEU A 76 0.90 6.00 -5.89
CA LEU A 76 -0.29 6.41 -6.65
C LEU A 76 -0.05 7.69 -7.44
N ALA A 77 0.69 8.67 -6.88
CA ALA A 77 1.02 9.90 -7.60
C ALA A 77 1.82 9.64 -8.89
N LYS A 78 2.68 8.62 -8.92
CA LYS A 78 3.39 8.19 -10.14
C LYS A 78 2.44 7.62 -11.19
N ILE A 79 1.43 6.86 -10.77
CA ILE A 79 0.39 6.34 -11.68
C ILE A 79 -0.36 7.51 -12.33
N ILE A 80 -0.70 8.54 -11.55
CA ILE A 80 -1.38 9.74 -12.06
C ILE A 80 -0.53 10.43 -13.13
N SER A 81 0.77 10.61 -12.88
CA SER A 81 1.65 11.31 -13.82
C SER A 81 1.96 10.50 -15.08
N SER A 82 1.92 9.16 -15.02
CA SER A 82 2.15 8.29 -16.17
C SER A 82 0.87 7.87 -16.91
N ALA A 83 -0.31 8.25 -16.41
CA ALA A 83 -1.60 7.86 -16.99
C ALA A 83 -1.78 8.46 -18.38
N ARG A 84 -2.21 7.63 -19.34
CA ARG A 84 -2.52 8.08 -20.71
C ARG A 84 -4.01 8.04 -20.95
N TYR A 85 -4.59 9.16 -21.35
CA TYR A 85 -6.02 9.32 -21.55
C TYR A 85 -6.38 9.04 -23.02
N GLY A 86 -7.31 8.11 -23.24
CA GLY A 86 -7.94 7.88 -24.53
C GLY A 86 -9.39 8.37 -24.56
N LEU A 87 -10.13 8.04 -25.62
CA LEU A 87 -11.52 8.49 -25.81
C LEU A 87 -12.50 7.96 -24.74
N SER A 88 -12.32 6.73 -24.26
CA SER A 88 -13.23 6.06 -23.31
C SER A 88 -12.51 5.24 -22.23
N ARG A 89 -11.18 5.45 -22.09
CA ARG A 89 -10.33 4.66 -21.20
C ARG A 89 -9.11 5.44 -20.73
N VAL A 90 -8.56 5.03 -19.59
CA VAL A 90 -7.25 5.50 -19.11
C VAL A 90 -6.29 4.33 -19.07
N VAL A 91 -5.19 4.41 -19.82
CA VAL A 91 -4.12 3.39 -19.79
C VAL A 91 -3.18 3.69 -18.63
N LEU A 92 -2.88 2.67 -17.84
CA LEU A 92 -2.09 2.75 -16.62
C LEU A 92 -0.83 1.90 -16.74
N GLU A 93 0.24 2.33 -16.06
CA GLU A 93 1.47 1.54 -15.97
C GLU A 93 1.28 0.37 -15.00
N PRO A 94 1.36 -0.90 -15.45
CA PRO A 94 1.06 -2.04 -14.60
C PRO A 94 2.03 -2.20 -13.42
N THR A 95 3.31 -1.86 -13.62
CA THR A 95 4.33 -1.97 -12.56
C THR A 95 4.04 -1.03 -11.39
N GLU A 96 3.54 0.16 -11.70
CA GLU A 96 3.23 1.17 -10.70
C GLU A 96 1.95 0.80 -9.92
N LEU A 97 0.92 0.29 -10.62
CA LEU A 97 -0.34 -0.15 -10.01
C LEU A 97 -0.18 -1.39 -9.13
N LEU A 98 0.66 -2.34 -9.56
CA LEU A 98 0.92 -3.59 -8.84
C LEU A 98 2.13 -3.48 -7.89
N HIS A 99 2.55 -2.26 -7.56
CA HIS A 99 3.69 -2.02 -6.68
C HIS A 99 3.41 -2.53 -5.24
N PRO A 100 4.40 -3.13 -4.54
CA PRO A 100 4.22 -3.62 -3.18
C PRO A 100 3.61 -2.61 -2.21
N ASP A 101 3.97 -1.33 -2.33
CA ASP A 101 3.53 -0.30 -1.38
C ASP A 101 2.03 0.00 -1.53
N VAL A 102 1.51 0.03 -2.75
CA VAL A 102 0.05 0.13 -3.01
C VAL A 102 -0.66 -1.09 -2.45
N LEU A 103 -0.12 -2.29 -2.72
CA LEU A 103 -0.74 -3.55 -2.31
C LEU A 103 -0.64 -3.83 -0.81
N LYS A 104 0.27 -3.18 -0.10
CA LYS A 104 0.50 -3.33 1.35
C LYS A 104 0.02 -2.11 2.15
N ALA A 105 -0.69 -1.17 1.52
CA ALA A 105 -1.27 -0.01 2.18
C ALA A 105 -2.01 -0.44 3.47
N PRO A 106 -1.52 -0.04 4.65
CA PRO A 106 -2.00 -0.58 5.90
C PRO A 106 -3.40 -0.04 6.21
N ASN A 107 -4.26 -0.90 6.75
CA ASN A 107 -5.68 -0.65 7.00
C ASN A 107 -6.55 -0.44 5.73
N SER A 108 -5.97 -0.42 4.54
CA SER A 108 -6.71 -0.41 3.28
C SER A 108 -7.04 -1.83 2.83
N ARG A 109 -8.29 -2.04 2.41
CA ARG A 109 -8.77 -3.29 1.82
C ARG A 109 -9.15 -3.11 0.35
N PHE A 110 -9.52 -1.90 -0.03
CA PHE A 110 -9.98 -1.57 -1.37
C PHE A 110 -9.10 -0.47 -1.99
N LEU A 111 -8.95 -0.52 -3.31
CA LEU A 111 -8.46 0.57 -4.12
C LEU A 111 -9.64 1.10 -4.94
N LYS A 112 -9.95 2.38 -4.79
CA LYS A 112 -10.97 3.07 -5.56
C LYS A 112 -10.28 3.93 -6.61
N LEU A 113 -10.60 3.64 -7.87
CA LEU A 113 -10.07 4.29 -9.06
C LEU A 113 -11.17 5.21 -9.60
N GLU A 114 -10.98 6.52 -9.48
CA GLU A 114 -11.87 7.53 -10.04
C GLU A 114 -11.28 8.07 -11.34
N SER A 115 -12.06 8.09 -12.42
CA SER A 115 -11.67 8.66 -13.71
C SER A 115 -12.82 9.50 -14.28
N PRO A 116 -12.59 10.28 -15.36
CA PRO A 116 -13.65 11.03 -16.02
C PRO A 116 -14.76 10.15 -16.60
N PHE A 117 -14.44 8.88 -16.88
CA PHE A 117 -15.35 7.94 -17.53
C PHE A 117 -16.17 7.14 -16.52
N GLY A 118 -15.76 7.11 -15.26
CA GLY A 118 -16.42 6.31 -14.22
C GLY A 118 -15.51 6.00 -13.04
N GLN A 119 -16.08 5.22 -12.12
CA GLN A 119 -15.42 4.81 -10.88
C GLN A 119 -15.40 3.29 -10.78
N VAL A 120 -14.25 2.72 -10.45
CA VAL A 120 -14.10 1.28 -10.19
C VAL A 120 -13.47 1.08 -8.82
N THR A 121 -14.11 0.26 -7.99
CA THR A 121 -13.57 -0.16 -6.70
C THR A 121 -13.14 -1.62 -6.79
N VAL A 122 -11.86 -1.89 -6.52
CA VAL A 122 -11.28 -3.24 -6.54
C VAL A 122 -10.75 -3.61 -5.16
N ARG A 123 -10.74 -4.90 -4.81
CA ARG A 123 -10.08 -5.35 -3.58
C ARG A 123 -8.57 -5.39 -3.82
N LEU A 124 -7.79 -4.93 -2.85
CA LEU A 124 -6.34 -5.05 -2.89
C LEU A 124 -5.91 -6.53 -2.94
N GLU A 125 -6.72 -7.45 -2.42
CA GLU A 125 -6.49 -8.89 -2.52
C GLU A 125 -6.54 -9.37 -3.97
N ASP A 126 -7.54 -8.94 -4.75
CA ASP A 126 -7.66 -9.28 -6.17
C ASP A 126 -6.44 -8.77 -6.96
N LEU A 127 -5.95 -7.56 -6.62
CA LEU A 127 -4.71 -7.02 -7.20
C LEU A 127 -3.45 -7.78 -6.77
N ARG A 128 -3.40 -8.32 -5.55
CA ARG A 128 -2.29 -9.19 -5.10
C ARG A 128 -2.29 -10.49 -5.88
N VAL A 129 -3.45 -11.09 -6.10
CA VAL A 129 -3.59 -12.30 -6.95
C VAL A 129 -3.17 -11.98 -8.38
N ALA A 130 -3.64 -10.85 -8.94
CA ALA A 130 -3.22 -10.38 -10.25
C ALA A 130 -1.70 -10.23 -10.34
N ARG A 131 -1.06 -9.58 -9.36
CA ARG A 131 0.41 -9.44 -9.32
C ARG A 131 1.14 -10.79 -9.33
N VAL A 132 0.62 -11.80 -8.64
CA VAL A 132 1.22 -13.15 -8.63
C VAL A 132 1.06 -13.81 -9.99
N ALA A 133 -0.14 -13.76 -10.57
CA ALA A 133 -0.44 -14.33 -11.88
C ALA A 133 0.33 -13.65 -13.03
N LEU A 134 0.62 -12.36 -12.87
CA LEU A 134 1.24 -11.48 -13.87
C LEU A 134 2.74 -11.28 -13.63
N ARG A 135 3.36 -12.04 -12.73
CA ARG A 135 4.79 -11.89 -12.39
C ARG A 135 5.67 -12.37 -13.58
N LYS A 136 6.69 -11.58 -13.94
CA LYS A 136 7.70 -11.85 -15.02
C LYS A 136 7.26 -11.63 -16.47
N LYS A 137 6.30 -10.73 -16.68
CA LYS A 137 5.53 -10.69 -17.91
C LYS A 137 5.39 -9.24 -18.38
N HIS A 138 6.15 -8.90 -19.42
CA HIS A 138 6.41 -7.51 -19.84
C HIS A 138 5.37 -6.97 -20.84
N ASP A 139 4.54 -7.85 -21.39
CA ASP A 139 3.55 -7.58 -22.43
C ASP A 139 2.16 -7.29 -21.87
N LEU A 140 2.04 -6.95 -20.58
CA LEU A 140 0.78 -6.67 -19.93
C LEU A 140 0.30 -5.24 -20.24
N ALA A 141 -0.93 -5.11 -20.73
CA ALA A 141 -1.65 -3.85 -20.84
C ALA A 141 -2.68 -3.73 -19.71
N VAL A 142 -2.72 -2.57 -19.07
CA VAL A 142 -3.70 -2.26 -18.02
C VAL A 142 -4.42 -0.97 -18.37
N TRP A 143 -5.75 -1.00 -18.32
CA TRP A 143 -6.55 0.20 -18.52
C TRP A 143 -7.82 0.18 -17.67
N LEU A 144 -8.29 1.38 -17.37
CA LEU A 144 -9.53 1.63 -16.66
C LEU A 144 -10.60 2.12 -17.64
N SER A 145 -11.75 1.47 -17.65
CA SER A 145 -12.97 1.89 -18.34
C SER A 145 -13.99 2.44 -17.34
N ALA A 146 -15.21 2.75 -17.81
CA ALA A 146 -16.32 3.16 -16.95
C ALA A 146 -16.75 2.07 -15.95
N ASP A 147 -16.58 0.80 -16.30
CA ASP A 147 -17.17 -0.36 -15.61
C ASP A 147 -16.14 -1.32 -14.99
N ALA A 148 -14.89 -1.31 -15.44
CA ALA A 148 -13.88 -2.26 -14.98
C ALA A 148 -12.44 -1.74 -15.06
N LEU A 149 -11.59 -2.37 -14.26
CA LEU A 149 -10.14 -2.35 -14.41
C LEU A 149 -9.72 -3.61 -15.17
N HIS A 150 -9.12 -3.42 -16.32
CA HIS A 150 -8.74 -4.50 -17.23
C HIS A 150 -7.25 -4.78 -17.15
N PHE A 151 -6.90 -6.06 -17.18
CA PHE A 151 -5.55 -6.58 -17.36
C PHE A 151 -5.57 -7.52 -18.56
N ARG A 152 -4.87 -7.19 -19.66
CA ARG A 152 -4.76 -8.08 -20.82
C ARG A 152 -3.33 -8.21 -21.32
N TRP A 153 -3.03 -9.39 -21.85
CA TRP A 153 -1.81 -9.66 -22.60
C TRP A 153 -1.89 -8.97 -23.95
N ARG A 154 -0.87 -8.20 -24.34
CA ARG A 154 -0.84 -7.50 -25.64
C ARG A 154 -0.85 -8.48 -26.81
N ASP A 155 -0.10 -9.57 -26.68
CA ASP A 155 0.09 -10.57 -27.75
C ASP A 155 -0.53 -11.94 -27.41
N GLY A 156 -1.33 -12.01 -26.33
CA GLY A 156 -1.84 -13.27 -25.78
C GLY A 156 -3.37 -13.37 -25.77
N VAL A 157 -3.87 -14.61 -25.73
CA VAL A 157 -5.28 -14.89 -25.47
C VAL A 157 -5.52 -14.93 -23.96
N GLY A 158 -6.26 -13.95 -23.45
CA GLY A 158 -6.72 -13.95 -22.06
C GLY A 158 -6.60 -12.60 -21.35
N GLY A 159 -7.21 -12.51 -20.18
CA GLY A 159 -7.21 -11.30 -19.37
C GLY A 159 -8.01 -11.45 -18.09
N LEU A 160 -7.89 -10.44 -17.23
CA LEU A 160 -8.65 -10.32 -15.98
C LEU A 160 -9.40 -8.98 -16.01
N ASP A 161 -10.71 -9.05 -15.85
CA ASP A 161 -11.58 -7.88 -15.75
C ASP A 161 -12.06 -7.74 -14.31
N LEU A 162 -11.51 -6.79 -13.58
CA LEU A 162 -11.94 -6.45 -12.22
C LEU A 162 -13.04 -5.41 -12.31
N ARG A 163 -14.29 -5.89 -12.37
CA ARG A 163 -15.48 -5.05 -12.52
C ARG A 163 -15.81 -4.27 -11.26
N HIS A 164 -16.54 -3.18 -11.46
CA HIS A 164 -17.12 -2.35 -10.40
C HIS A 164 -17.82 -3.20 -9.34
N GLN A 165 -17.29 -3.17 -8.11
CA GLN A 165 -17.99 -3.74 -6.96
C GLN A 165 -19.07 -2.77 -6.48
N ARG A 166 -20.19 -3.33 -6.00
CA ARG A 166 -21.33 -2.63 -5.37
C ARG A 166 -20.88 -1.54 -4.38
N PRO A 167 -21.76 -0.56 -4.05
CA PRO A 167 -21.46 0.47 -3.06
C PRO A 167 -20.85 -0.13 -1.78
N LEU A 168 -19.74 0.45 -1.32
CA LEU A 168 -19.07 0.00 -0.12
C LEU A 168 -19.95 0.25 1.10
N SER A 169 -19.83 -0.61 2.12
CA SER A 169 -20.42 -0.31 3.42
C SER A 169 -19.72 0.89 4.05
N TRP A 170 -20.41 1.61 4.95
CA TRP A 170 -19.82 2.72 5.72
C TRP A 170 -18.53 2.32 6.46
N SER A 171 -18.43 1.07 6.89
CA SER A 171 -17.23 0.54 7.54
C SER A 171 -16.06 0.31 6.58
N ASP A 172 -16.37 -0.02 5.32
CA ASP A 172 -15.38 -0.27 4.28
C ASP A 172 -14.89 1.03 3.63
N GLU A 173 -15.70 2.09 3.59
CA GLU A 173 -15.30 3.41 3.09
C GLU A 173 -14.05 3.97 3.83
N ARG A 174 -13.92 3.65 5.12
CA ARG A 174 -12.73 4.02 5.93
C ARG A 174 -11.48 3.21 5.62
N ARG A 175 -11.59 2.19 4.77
CA ARG A 175 -10.52 1.24 4.38
C ARG A 175 -10.25 1.29 2.88
N VAL A 176 -10.49 2.45 2.26
CA VAL A 176 -10.28 2.68 0.83
C VAL A 176 -9.03 3.51 0.63
N LEU A 177 -8.16 3.05 -0.25
CA LEU A 177 -7.14 3.88 -0.88
C LEU A 177 -7.75 4.49 -2.15
N CYS A 178 -7.67 5.81 -2.33
CA CYS A 178 -8.28 6.49 -3.47
C CYS A 178 -7.22 6.94 -4.48
N LEU A 179 -7.42 6.60 -5.75
CA LEU A 179 -6.64 7.10 -6.88
C LEU A 179 -7.57 7.91 -7.79
N LYS A 180 -7.35 9.22 -7.85
CA LYS A 180 -8.09 10.13 -8.73
C LYS A 180 -7.29 10.41 -9.99
N LEU A 181 -7.78 9.93 -11.13
CA LEU A 181 -7.17 10.09 -12.45
C LEU A 181 -7.80 11.28 -13.16
N THR A 182 -7.49 12.49 -12.75
CA THR A 182 -7.92 13.69 -13.48
C THR A 182 -7.01 13.96 -14.68
N PRO A 183 -7.55 14.19 -15.90
CA PRO A 183 -6.75 14.58 -17.05
C PRO A 183 -5.91 15.78 -16.64
N THR A 184 -4.60 15.61 -16.62
CA THR A 184 -3.72 16.77 -16.52
C THR A 184 -3.92 17.54 -17.83
N PRO A 185 -4.23 18.85 -17.79
CA PRO A 185 -4.28 19.64 -19.00
C PRO A 185 -2.89 19.56 -19.63
N GLN A 186 -2.73 18.71 -20.64
CA GLN A 186 -1.53 18.68 -21.44
C GLN A 186 -1.39 20.07 -22.04
N ARG A 187 -0.33 20.80 -21.64
CA ARG A 187 0.12 21.95 -22.44
C ARG A 187 0.38 21.40 -23.83
N SER A 188 -0.49 21.78 -24.75
CA SER A 188 -0.42 21.43 -26.15
C SER A 188 0.95 21.84 -26.70
N SER A 189 1.76 20.84 -27.07
CA SER A 189 2.82 21.05 -28.04
C SER A 189 2.79 19.93 -29.06
N GLY A 190 1.91 20.08 -30.06
CA GLY A 190 2.15 19.65 -31.44
C GLY A 190 2.04 18.16 -31.81
N ALA A 191 2.07 17.20 -30.88
CA ALA A 191 2.16 15.78 -31.25
C ALA A 191 0.82 15.10 -31.59
N TRP A 192 -0.30 15.59 -31.03
CA TRP A 192 -1.60 14.90 -31.13
C TRP A 192 -2.17 14.86 -32.56
N LEU A 193 -1.93 15.90 -33.37
CA LEU A 193 -2.43 15.93 -34.74
C LEU A 193 -1.71 14.91 -35.64
N GLY A 194 -0.41 14.67 -35.40
CA GLY A 194 0.37 13.68 -36.13
C GLY A 194 -0.09 12.25 -35.84
N ASP A 195 -0.33 11.93 -34.57
CA ASP A 195 -0.80 10.60 -34.17
C ASP A 195 -2.22 10.31 -34.69
N VAL A 196 -3.11 11.30 -34.67
CA VAL A 196 -4.48 11.17 -35.20
C VAL A 196 -4.50 11.05 -36.73
N LEU A 197 -3.66 11.81 -37.44
CA LEU A 197 -3.56 11.68 -38.90
C LEU A 197 -2.92 10.35 -39.33
N THR A 198 -2.03 9.79 -38.50
CA THR A 198 -1.44 8.45 -38.70
C THR A 198 -2.46 7.35 -38.47
N GLU A 199 -3.27 7.44 -37.41
CA GLU A 199 -4.36 6.48 -37.13
C GLU A 199 -5.49 6.51 -38.18
N LEU A 200 -5.70 7.65 -38.84
CA LEU A 200 -6.69 7.81 -39.92
C LEU A 200 -6.13 7.51 -41.33
N GLY A 201 -4.85 7.15 -41.44
CA GLY A 201 -4.21 6.77 -42.71
C GLY A 201 -3.97 7.93 -43.69
N TRP A 202 -3.80 9.16 -43.18
CA TRP A 202 -3.71 10.39 -43.98
C TRP A 202 -2.29 10.96 -44.13
N THR A 203 -1.29 10.31 -43.55
CA THR A 203 0.14 10.64 -43.74
C THR A 203 0.83 9.47 -44.42
N GLY A 204 1.40 9.74 -45.61
CA GLY A 204 1.87 8.75 -46.59
C GLY A 204 3.11 7.98 -46.21
#